data_AF-A0A820FR87-F1
#
_entry.id   AF-A0A820FR87-F1
#
_cell.length_a   1.000
_cell.length_b   1.000
_cell.length_c   1.000
_cell.angle_alpha   90.00
_cell.angle_beta   90.00
_cell.angle_gamma   90.00
#
_symmetry.space_group_name_H-M   'P 1'
#
loop_
_entity.id
_entity.type
_entity.pdbx_description
1 polymer ?
#
loop_
_entity_poly.entity_id
_entity_poly.type
_entity_poly.pdbx_seq_one_letter_code
_entity_poly.pdbx_strand_id
1 'polypeptide(L)'
;QHPKYLTYTNLFVNSNYPSTKLLHQSLIRDHRKKIILIINNETSLQKLTELNAWTCEILLYPNNGPLLWENDKFREQAIGKIVDAAKRYRNRLFLFSIGPLSRVLIHHAWLENPYNRYIDFGSTLDEMTKSRVTRPYQSNAELNHDPSYVMKFDTNKRTFQVSSVD
;
A
#
# COMPACT_ATOMS: atom_id res chain seq x y z
N GLN A 1 -25.23 -0.47 -8.53
CA GLN A 1 -24.45 0.25 -7.49
C GLN A 1 -23.93 1.55 -8.09
N HIS A 2 -24.05 2.69 -7.40
CA HIS A 2 -23.46 3.93 -7.90
C HIS A 2 -21.93 3.80 -7.94
N PRO A 3 -21.25 4.08 -9.06
CA PRO A 3 -19.81 3.84 -9.26
C PRO A 3 -18.89 4.74 -8.42
N LYS A 4 -19.44 5.61 -7.56
CA LYS A 4 -18.66 6.64 -6.84
C LYS A 4 -17.82 6.10 -5.67
N TYR A 5 -18.12 4.90 -5.15
CA TYR A 5 -17.41 4.33 -3.99
C TYR A 5 -17.18 2.83 -4.15
N LEU A 6 -16.50 2.43 -5.23
CA LEU A 6 -16.05 1.05 -5.42
C LEU A 6 -14.83 0.77 -4.53
N THR A 7 -14.95 -0.20 -3.64
CA THR A 7 -13.83 -0.74 -2.88
C THR A 7 -13.53 -2.13 -3.43
N TYR A 8 -12.38 -2.29 -4.10
CA TYR A 8 -11.93 -3.61 -4.55
C TYR A 8 -11.06 -4.23 -3.47
N THR A 9 -11.56 -5.30 -2.86
CA THR A 9 -10.70 -6.19 -2.07
C THR A 9 -10.05 -7.20 -3.03
N ASN A 10 -8.79 -7.53 -2.82
CA ASN A 10 -8.04 -8.54 -3.60
C ASN A 10 -7.63 -8.21 -5.05
N LEU A 11 -7.84 -6.97 -5.53
CA LEU A 11 -7.48 -6.62 -6.92
C LEU A 11 -5.98 -6.78 -7.22
N PHE A 12 -5.11 -6.56 -6.24
CA PHE A 12 -3.66 -6.45 -6.45
C PHE A 12 -2.87 -7.75 -6.26
N VAL A 13 -3.52 -8.85 -5.88
CA VAL A 13 -2.85 -10.12 -5.52
C VAL A 13 -3.10 -11.21 -6.57
N ASN A 14 -2.64 -12.44 -6.29
CA ASN A 14 -2.89 -13.63 -7.12
C ASN A 14 -2.45 -13.39 -8.57
N SER A 15 -3.24 -13.82 -9.56
CA SER A 15 -2.92 -13.65 -10.97
C SER A 15 -2.76 -12.19 -11.42
N ASN A 16 -3.25 -11.22 -10.64
CA ASN A 16 -3.04 -9.79 -10.89
C ASN A 16 -1.69 -9.28 -10.39
N TYR A 17 -0.98 -10.04 -9.56
CA TYR A 17 0.27 -9.61 -8.94
C TYR A 17 1.36 -9.20 -9.94
N PRO A 18 1.56 -9.87 -11.09
CA PRO A 18 2.47 -9.38 -12.14
C PRO A 18 2.14 -7.96 -12.61
N SER A 19 0.85 -7.66 -12.89
CA SER A 19 0.39 -6.32 -13.25
C SER A 19 0.58 -5.32 -12.10
N THR A 20 0.36 -5.75 -10.85
CA THR A 20 0.60 -4.93 -9.66
C THR A 20 2.07 -4.53 -9.52
N LYS A 21 3.02 -5.41 -9.84
CA LYS A 21 4.45 -5.06 -9.85
C LYS A 21 4.76 -3.93 -10.83
N LEU A 22 4.16 -3.97 -12.03
CA LEU A 22 4.30 -2.90 -13.02
C LEU A 22 3.69 -1.59 -12.52
N LEU A 23 2.53 -1.66 -11.84
CA LEU A 23 1.89 -0.51 -11.23
C LEU A 23 2.80 0.11 -10.15
N HIS A 24 3.38 -0.69 -9.25
CA HIS A 24 4.33 -0.21 -8.23
C HIS A 24 5.50 0.56 -8.88
N GLN A 25 6.13 -0.02 -9.90
CA GLN A 25 7.23 0.61 -10.62
C GLN A 25 6.82 1.94 -11.25
N SER A 26 5.62 1.99 -11.86
CA SER A 26 5.09 3.24 -12.44
C SER A 26 4.85 4.30 -11.38
N LEU A 27 4.22 3.95 -10.26
CA LEU A 27 3.94 4.89 -9.17
C LEU A 27 5.24 5.43 -8.56
N ILE A 28 6.25 4.59 -8.34
CA ILE A 28 7.54 5.01 -7.79
C ILE A 28 8.26 5.96 -8.74
N ARG A 29 8.26 5.67 -10.04
CA ARG A 29 8.86 6.53 -11.07
C ARG A 29 8.15 7.88 -11.12
N ASP A 30 6.82 7.87 -11.22
CA ASP A 30 6.02 9.09 -11.48
C ASP A 30 5.81 9.95 -10.23
N HIS A 31 5.91 9.35 -9.04
CA HIS A 31 5.77 10.03 -7.75
C HIS A 31 7.05 9.96 -6.90
N ARG A 32 8.21 9.82 -7.55
CA ARG A 32 9.52 9.84 -6.87
C ARG A 32 9.65 11.08 -5.98
N LYS A 33 10.09 10.89 -4.74
CA LYS A 33 10.18 11.92 -3.68
C LYS A 33 8.86 12.62 -3.36
N LYS A 34 7.72 12.01 -3.74
CA LYS A 34 6.37 12.44 -3.38
C LYS A 34 5.55 11.34 -2.71
N ILE A 35 6.19 10.22 -2.39
CA ILE A 35 5.55 9.08 -1.71
C ILE A 35 5.86 9.13 -0.22
N ILE A 36 4.81 9.04 0.60
CA ILE A 36 4.92 8.70 2.02
C ILE A 36 4.68 7.19 2.11
N LEU A 37 5.65 6.44 2.62
CA LEU A 37 5.59 4.99 2.69
C LEU A 37 5.29 4.56 4.13
N ILE A 38 4.25 3.76 4.31
CA ILE A 38 3.78 3.28 5.60
C ILE A 38 3.92 1.76 5.63
N ILE A 39 4.89 1.29 6.39
CA ILE A 39 5.30 -0.12 6.41
C ILE A 39 5.57 -0.57 7.85
N ASN A 40 5.64 -1.89 8.05
CA ASN A 40 6.04 -2.42 9.34
C ASN A 40 7.56 -2.32 9.56
N ASN A 41 7.99 -2.52 10.80
CA ASN A 41 9.39 -2.44 11.24
C ASN A 41 10.20 -3.74 11.00
N GLU A 42 9.73 -4.65 10.14
CA GLU A 42 10.52 -5.82 9.70
C GLU A 42 11.58 -5.47 8.65
N THR A 43 11.52 -4.26 8.13
CA THR A 43 12.40 -3.81 7.05
C THR A 43 13.82 -3.60 7.57
N SER A 44 14.81 -4.23 6.94
CA SER A 44 16.22 -4.10 7.33
C SER A 44 16.73 -2.67 7.12
N LEU A 45 17.76 -2.27 7.86
CA LEU A 45 18.34 -0.92 7.75
C LEU A 45 18.86 -0.61 6.34
N GLN A 46 19.56 -1.55 5.71
CA GLN A 46 19.99 -1.43 4.32
C GLN A 46 18.79 -1.13 3.41
N LYS A 47 17.69 -1.86 3.62
CA LYS A 47 16.50 -1.69 2.81
C LYS A 47 15.81 -0.34 3.04
N LEU A 48 15.78 0.15 4.27
CA LEU A 48 15.31 1.51 4.56
C LEU A 48 16.10 2.57 3.79
N THR A 49 17.42 2.42 3.68
CA THR A 49 18.26 3.32 2.87
C THR A 49 17.86 3.31 1.39
N GLU A 50 17.62 2.13 0.82
CA GLU A 50 17.15 1.99 -0.58
C GLU A 50 15.76 2.62 -0.78
N LEU A 51 14.84 2.40 0.15
CA LEU A 51 13.49 2.97 0.11
C LEU A 51 13.54 4.50 0.23
N ASN A 52 14.43 5.03 1.07
CA ASN A 52 14.66 6.47 1.20
C ASN A 52 15.14 7.11 -0.10
N ALA A 53 15.74 6.37 -1.03
CA ALA A 53 16.18 6.92 -2.32
C ALA A 53 15.03 7.43 -3.21
N TRP A 54 13.79 6.94 -3.00
CA TRP A 54 12.62 7.29 -3.80
C TRP A 54 11.40 7.76 -3.00
N THR A 55 11.37 7.53 -1.69
CA THR A 55 10.33 8.06 -0.79
C THR A 55 10.64 9.49 -0.32
N CYS A 56 9.60 10.19 0.10
CA CYS A 56 9.65 11.48 0.80
C CYS A 56 9.79 11.27 2.31
N GLU A 57 9.02 10.35 2.88
CA GLU A 57 9.09 9.95 4.29
C GLU A 57 8.71 8.47 4.41
N ILE A 58 9.27 7.78 5.40
CA ILE A 58 8.90 6.41 5.77
C ILE A 58 8.37 6.42 7.21
N LEU A 59 7.13 5.98 7.38
CA LEU A 59 6.50 5.79 8.69
C LEU A 59 6.50 4.31 9.04
N LEU A 60 7.31 3.95 10.04
CA LEU A 60 7.37 2.59 10.57
C LEU A 60 6.30 2.34 11.63
N TYR A 61 5.61 1.21 11.52
CA TYR A 61 4.67 0.68 12.51
C TYR A 61 5.17 -0.67 13.05
N PRO A 62 4.85 -1.06 14.29
CA PRO A 62 5.20 -2.37 14.79
C PRO A 62 4.45 -3.48 14.08
N ASN A 63 5.02 -4.68 14.11
CA ASN A 63 4.29 -5.91 13.79
C ASN A 63 3.16 -6.16 14.78
N ASN A 64 2.23 -7.05 14.39
CA ASN A 64 1.06 -7.40 15.21
C ASN A 64 0.22 -6.19 15.59
N GLY A 65 0.13 -5.20 14.69
CA GLY A 65 -0.66 -3.99 14.86
C GLY A 65 -2.08 -4.22 15.41
N PRO A 66 -2.85 -5.24 14.95
CA PRO A 66 -4.16 -5.54 15.52
C PRO A 66 -4.14 -5.88 17.02
N LEU A 67 -3.15 -6.65 17.48
CA LEU A 67 -3.02 -6.98 18.90
C LEU A 67 -2.68 -5.74 19.73
N LEU A 68 -1.84 -4.85 19.19
CA LEU A 68 -1.45 -3.63 19.85
C LEU A 68 -2.55 -2.56 19.85
N TRP A 69 -3.53 -2.66 18.95
CA TRP A 69 -4.60 -1.67 18.80
C TRP A 69 -5.50 -1.51 20.03
N GLU A 70 -5.64 -2.57 20.81
CA GLU A 70 -6.38 -2.57 22.08
C GLU A 70 -5.68 -1.73 23.16
N ASN A 71 -4.39 -1.42 23.00
CA ASN A 71 -3.69 -0.49 23.87
C ASN A 71 -3.97 0.96 23.45
N ASP A 72 -4.70 1.70 24.29
CA ASP A 72 -5.11 3.08 24.01
C ASP A 72 -3.94 4.00 23.67
N LYS A 73 -2.84 3.91 24.42
CA LYS A 73 -1.65 4.74 24.18
C LYS A 73 -1.02 4.42 22.82
N PHE A 74 -0.92 3.15 22.45
CA PHE A 74 -0.44 2.78 21.12
C PHE A 74 -1.38 3.29 20.03
N ARG A 75 -2.69 3.09 20.20
CA ARG A 75 -3.71 3.51 19.25
C ARG A 75 -3.67 5.01 18.99
N GLU A 76 -3.62 5.82 20.05
CA GLU A 76 -3.50 7.27 19.96
C GLU A 76 -2.21 7.70 19.26
N GLN A 77 -1.08 7.08 19.59
CA GLN A 77 0.21 7.37 18.95
C GLN A 77 0.21 6.98 17.47
N ALA A 78 -0.38 5.84 17.11
CA ALA A 78 -0.49 5.37 15.74
C ALA A 78 -1.35 6.33 14.90
N ILE A 79 -2.50 6.77 15.44
CA ILE A 79 -3.38 7.73 14.77
C ILE A 79 -2.69 9.10 14.67
N GLY A 80 -2.12 9.62 15.75
CA GLY A 80 -1.44 10.90 15.77
C GLY A 80 -0.31 10.97 14.74
N LYS A 81 0.52 9.92 14.67
CA LYS A 81 1.61 9.82 13.71
C LYS A 81 1.16 9.94 12.25
N ILE A 82 0.07 9.26 11.86
CA ILE A 82 -0.42 9.34 10.46
C ILE A 82 -1.13 10.66 10.18
N VAL A 83 -1.90 11.18 11.14
CA VAL A 83 -2.60 12.47 11.05
C VAL A 83 -1.59 13.61 10.88
N ASP A 84 -0.52 13.60 11.66
CA ASP A 84 0.53 14.61 11.56
C ASP A 84 1.22 14.57 10.19
N ALA A 85 1.47 13.39 9.64
CA ALA A 85 1.99 13.28 8.28
C ALA A 85 0.98 13.81 7.24
N ALA A 86 -0.30 13.48 7.37
CA ALA A 86 -1.35 13.99 6.49
C ALA A 86 -1.48 15.53 6.52
N LYS A 87 -1.26 16.16 7.68
CA LYS A 87 -1.19 17.63 7.84
C LYS A 87 0.00 18.26 7.12
N ARG A 88 1.19 17.68 7.31
CA ARG A 88 2.45 18.23 6.78
C ARG A 88 2.50 18.23 5.25
N TYR A 89 1.78 17.32 4.61
CA TYR A 89 1.92 17.07 3.18
C TYR A 89 0.61 17.29 2.42
N ARG A 90 0.69 17.92 1.25
CA ARG A 90 -0.42 18.07 0.30
C ARG A 90 -0.06 17.49 -1.06
N ASN A 91 -1.06 16.93 -1.75
CA ASN A 91 -0.91 16.30 -3.07
C ASN A 91 0.19 15.21 -3.10
N ARG A 92 0.28 14.42 -2.03
CA ARG A 92 1.21 13.28 -1.92
C ARG A 92 0.48 11.95 -2.07
N LEU A 93 1.28 10.92 -2.34
CA LEU A 93 0.81 9.53 -2.42
C LEU A 93 1.26 8.78 -1.16
N PHE A 94 0.30 8.31 -0.38
CA PHE A 94 0.53 7.50 0.81
C PHE A 94 0.32 6.03 0.44
N LEU A 95 1.35 5.21 0.59
CA LEU A 95 1.31 3.77 0.28
C LEU A 95 1.41 2.97 1.57
N PHE A 96 0.43 2.11 1.83
CA PHE A 96 0.34 1.31 3.05
C PHE A 96 0.63 -0.18 2.80
N SER A 97 1.44 -0.77 3.66
CA SER A 97 1.58 -2.22 3.89
C SER A 97 1.75 -2.49 5.39
N ILE A 98 0.65 -2.37 6.13
CA ILE A 98 0.61 -2.63 7.59
C ILE A 98 -0.61 -3.46 8.00
N GLY A 99 -1.13 -4.27 7.06
CA GLY A 99 -2.24 -5.18 7.31
C GLY A 99 -3.53 -4.46 7.73
N PRO A 100 -4.31 -5.01 8.68
CA PRO A 100 -5.61 -4.44 9.06
C PRO A 100 -5.56 -2.98 9.54
N LEU A 101 -4.43 -2.53 10.08
CA LEU A 101 -4.25 -1.13 10.49
C LEU A 101 -4.32 -0.16 9.31
N SER A 102 -3.96 -0.57 8.10
CA SER A 102 -3.97 0.30 6.91
C SER A 102 -5.32 1.00 6.76
N ARG A 103 -6.42 0.25 6.86
CA ARG A 103 -7.78 0.77 6.64
C ARG A 103 -8.15 1.85 7.65
N VAL A 104 -7.85 1.61 8.92
CA VAL A 104 -8.20 2.54 10.01
C VAL A 104 -7.34 3.80 9.92
N LEU A 105 -6.03 3.65 9.68
CA LEU A 105 -5.14 4.80 9.56
C LEU A 105 -5.41 5.63 8.30
N ILE A 106 -5.77 4.99 7.18
CA ILE A 106 -6.20 5.69 5.96
C ILE A 106 -7.44 6.53 6.24
N HIS A 107 -8.42 6.00 6.99
CA HIS A 107 -9.62 6.76 7.35
C HIS A 107 -9.27 8.06 8.08
N HIS A 108 -8.46 7.98 9.14
CA HIS A 108 -8.04 9.16 9.90
C HIS A 108 -7.20 10.15 9.07
N ALA A 109 -6.27 9.63 8.26
CA ALA A 109 -5.44 10.47 7.39
C ALA A 109 -6.28 11.18 6.32
N TRP A 110 -7.27 10.50 5.74
CA TRP A 110 -8.16 11.06 4.73
C TRP A 110 -9.07 12.14 5.30
N LEU A 111 -9.62 11.94 6.51
CA LEU A 111 -10.40 12.97 7.20
C LEU A 111 -9.58 14.24 7.45
N GLU A 112 -8.29 14.07 7.76
CA GLU A 112 -7.38 15.20 7.95
C GLU A 112 -7.02 15.90 6.64
N ASN A 113 -6.70 15.15 5.60
CA ASN A 113 -6.30 15.73 4.32
C ASN A 113 -6.78 14.88 3.12
N PRO A 114 -7.95 15.20 2.55
CA PRO A 114 -8.49 14.49 1.39
C PRO A 114 -7.83 14.88 0.06
N TYR A 115 -6.92 15.87 0.04
CA TYR A 115 -6.15 16.24 -1.16
C TYR A 115 -4.93 15.34 -1.38
N ASN A 116 -4.63 14.44 -0.43
CA ASN A 116 -3.66 13.37 -0.62
C ASN A 116 -4.36 12.13 -1.19
N ARG A 117 -3.57 11.23 -1.77
CA ARG A 117 -4.03 9.93 -2.27
C ARG A 117 -3.52 8.84 -1.34
N TYR A 118 -4.39 7.91 -0.98
CA TYR A 118 -4.10 6.84 -0.03
C TYR A 118 -4.39 5.50 -0.70
N ILE A 119 -3.39 4.61 -0.74
CA ILE A 119 -3.53 3.27 -1.33
C ILE A 119 -3.04 2.24 -0.32
N ASP A 120 -3.91 1.30 0.02
CA ASP A 120 -3.55 0.09 0.74
C ASP A 120 -3.15 -1.00 -0.28
N PHE A 121 -1.85 -1.24 -0.40
CA PHE A 121 -1.34 -2.32 -1.24
C PHE A 121 -1.17 -3.62 -0.45
N GLY A 122 -1.23 -3.56 0.89
CA GLY A 122 -0.99 -4.71 1.74
C GLY A 122 0.33 -5.40 1.38
N SER A 123 0.33 -6.72 1.50
CA SER A 123 1.54 -7.54 1.31
C SER A 123 2.10 -7.53 -0.11
N THR A 124 1.44 -6.94 -1.12
CA THR A 124 2.03 -6.85 -2.46
C THR A 124 3.28 -5.96 -2.50
N LEU A 125 3.48 -5.09 -1.50
CA LEU A 125 4.71 -4.31 -1.35
C LEU A 125 5.85 -5.10 -0.68
N ASP A 126 5.59 -6.27 -0.07
CA ASP A 126 6.54 -6.94 0.82
C ASP A 126 7.85 -7.36 0.13
N GLU A 127 7.81 -7.81 -1.13
CA GLU A 127 9.06 -8.11 -1.86
C GLU A 127 9.93 -6.86 -2.00
N MET A 128 9.31 -5.70 -2.22
CA MET A 128 10.02 -4.43 -2.34
C MET A 128 10.42 -3.85 -0.99
N THR A 129 9.67 -4.08 0.08
CA THR A 129 9.95 -3.45 1.38
C THR A 129 10.75 -4.35 2.30
N LYS A 130 10.64 -5.67 2.18
CA LYS A 130 11.29 -6.67 3.06
C LYS A 130 12.33 -7.54 2.35
N SER A 131 12.45 -7.41 1.02
CA SER A 131 13.36 -8.22 0.19
C SER A 131 13.13 -9.73 0.32
N ARG A 132 11.89 -10.15 0.59
CA ARG A 132 11.50 -11.58 0.70
C ARG A 132 10.06 -11.78 0.28
N VAL A 133 9.76 -12.99 -0.18
CA VAL A 133 8.38 -13.46 -0.37
C VAL A 133 7.73 -13.66 1.01
N THR A 134 6.54 -13.11 1.20
CA THR A 134 5.74 -13.29 2.42
C THR A 134 4.37 -13.90 2.15
N ARG A 135 3.99 -14.06 0.87
CA ARG A 135 2.73 -14.66 0.44
C ARG A 135 2.95 -15.62 -0.73
N PRO A 136 2.19 -16.73 -0.80
CA PRO A 136 2.33 -17.69 -1.89
C PRO A 136 2.20 -17.10 -3.30
N TYR A 137 1.24 -16.20 -3.53
CA TYR A 137 1.00 -15.55 -4.84
C TYR A 137 2.17 -14.70 -5.37
N GLN A 138 3.15 -14.38 -4.51
CA GLN A 138 4.34 -13.65 -4.93
C GLN A 138 5.37 -14.57 -5.61
N SER A 139 5.29 -15.86 -5.29
CA SER A 139 5.97 -16.90 -6.04
C SER A 139 5.11 -17.36 -7.21
N ASN A 140 5.71 -17.79 -8.32
CA ASN A 140 4.98 -18.30 -9.48
C ASN A 140 4.17 -19.60 -9.17
N ALA A 141 4.26 -20.15 -7.96
CA ALA A 141 3.64 -21.41 -7.57
C ALA A 141 2.11 -21.33 -7.42
N GLU A 142 1.53 -20.15 -7.19
CA GLU A 142 0.08 -19.98 -6.93
C GLU A 142 -0.57 -18.89 -7.79
N LEU A 143 -0.11 -18.68 -9.03
CA LEU A 143 -0.84 -17.85 -10.00
C LEU A 143 -2.20 -18.44 -10.42
N ASN A 144 -2.54 -19.63 -9.91
CA ASN A 144 -3.70 -20.44 -10.33
C ASN A 144 -5.01 -20.11 -9.61
N HIS A 145 -5.06 -19.10 -8.74
CA HIS A 145 -6.34 -18.67 -8.18
C HIS A 145 -6.97 -17.63 -9.09
N ASP A 146 -7.96 -18.06 -9.87
CA ASP A 146 -8.68 -17.22 -10.82
C ASP A 146 -9.47 -16.14 -10.05
N PRO A 147 -9.08 -14.86 -10.15
CA PRO A 147 -9.78 -13.81 -9.44
C PRO A 147 -11.12 -13.55 -10.14
N SER A 148 -12.13 -13.13 -9.39
CA SER A 148 -13.38 -12.64 -9.99
C SER A 148 -13.16 -11.43 -10.92
N TYR A 149 -11.98 -10.78 -10.84
CA TYR A 149 -11.59 -9.65 -11.66
C TYR A 149 -10.12 -9.71 -12.05
N VAL A 150 -9.83 -9.50 -13.34
CA VAL A 150 -8.46 -9.38 -13.86
C VAL A 150 -8.08 -7.93 -14.04
N MET A 151 -6.86 -7.59 -13.61
CA MET A 151 -6.25 -6.28 -13.79
C MET A 151 -5.22 -6.32 -14.93
N LYS A 152 -5.46 -5.50 -15.95
CA LYS A 152 -4.45 -5.16 -16.96
C LYS A 152 -3.95 -3.75 -16.70
N PHE A 153 -2.63 -3.60 -16.56
CA PHE A 153 -2.00 -2.30 -16.44
C PHE A 153 -1.22 -1.98 -17.71
N ASP A 154 -1.68 -0.98 -18.46
CA ASP A 154 -0.96 -0.44 -19.60
C ASP A 154 0.05 0.60 -19.09
N THR A 155 1.33 0.23 -19.13
CA THR A 155 2.44 1.08 -18.66
C THR A 155 2.63 2.33 -19.51
N ASN A 156 2.29 2.28 -20.81
CA ASN A 156 2.45 3.40 -21.74
C ASN A 156 1.33 4.43 -21.53
N LYS A 157 0.09 3.96 -21.43
CA LYS A 157 -1.09 4.83 -21.23
C LYS A 157 -1.33 5.20 -19.77
N ARG A 158 -0.69 4.50 -18.83
CA ARG A 158 -0.88 4.64 -17.38
C ARG A 158 -2.33 4.42 -16.95
N THR A 159 -2.99 3.49 -17.64
CA THR A 159 -4.38 3.14 -17.39
C THR A 159 -4.44 1.73 -16.82
N PHE A 160 -5.23 1.55 -15.77
CA PHE A 160 -5.64 0.24 -15.31
C PHE A 160 -7.03 -0.09 -15.88
N GLN A 161 -7.19 -1.29 -16.37
CA GLN A 161 -8.47 -1.86 -16.76
C GLN A 161 -8.77 -3.02 -15.83
N VAL A 162 -9.98 -3.02 -15.28
CA VAL A 162 -10.51 -4.11 -14.47
C VAL A 162 -11.69 -4.68 -15.22
N SER A 163 -11.66 -5.98 -15.47
CA SER A 163 -12.76 -6.72 -16.11
C SER A 163 -13.10 -7.94 -15.25
N SER A 164 -14.38 -8.33 -15.23
CA SER A 164 -14.77 -9.62 -14.66
C SER A 164 -14.14 -10.76 -15.47
N VAL A 165 -13.91 -11.89 -14.80
CA VAL A 165 -13.67 -13.17 -15.47
C VAL A 165 -15.05 -13.80 -15.67
N ASP A 166 -15.46 -14.00 -16.93
CA ASP A 166 -16.72 -14.65 -17.29
C ASP A 166 -16.71 -16.13 -16.94
#